data_AF-A0A4Q5AIX3-F1
#
_entry.id   AF-A0A4Q5AIX3-F1
#
_cell.length_a   1.000
_cell.length_b   1.000
_cell.length_c   1.000
_cell.angle_alpha   90.00
_cell.angle_beta   90.00
_cell.angle_gamma   90.00
#
_symmetry.space_group_name_H-M   'P 1'
#
loop_
_entity.id
_entity.type
_entity.pdbx_description
1 polymer ?
#
loop_
_entity_poly.entity_id
_entity_poly.type
_entity_poly.pdbx_seq_one_letter_code
_entity_poly.pdbx_strand_id
1 'polypeptide(L)'
;MFHEPFFNIEDTSINVSDEELYRWVSWCIFYGRSKDEYPLANRETPASADDLDDLDDPDDLLLADFAQILEEAKAYQDADILDNIAIAGEFAIGFDFAMLSCRELGITPPTQLLQSMMGSPRCEKGSHAYEIGNALLRKTKATDVDNEPPETVVRD
;
A
#
# COMPACT_ATOMS: atom_id res chain seq x y z
N MET A 1 17.37 7.90 6.86
CA MET A 1 18.58 7.47 7.59
C MET A 1 18.18 7.36 9.05
N PHE A 2 18.29 6.19 9.69
CA PHE A 2 17.89 6.04 11.10
C PHE A 2 18.77 6.90 12.01
N HIS A 3 18.14 7.64 12.93
CA HIS A 3 18.84 8.56 13.83
C HIS A 3 19.44 7.85 15.07
N GLU A 4 19.04 6.61 15.34
CA GLU A 4 19.55 5.76 16.43
C GLU A 4 19.67 4.27 16.01
N PRO A 5 20.48 3.46 16.72
CA PRO A 5 20.60 2.03 16.47
C PRO A 5 19.29 1.30 16.78
N PHE A 6 18.79 0.52 15.82
CA PHE A 6 17.53 -0.23 15.94
C PHE A 6 17.60 -1.37 16.98
N PHE A 7 18.80 -1.89 17.25
CA PHE A 7 19.05 -2.89 18.28
C PHE A 7 19.94 -2.29 19.36
N ASN A 8 19.38 -2.10 20.55
CA ASN A 8 20.14 -1.78 21.73
C ASN A 8 20.54 -3.10 22.41
N ILE A 9 21.72 -3.62 22.06
CA ILE A 9 22.22 -4.96 22.47
C ILE A 9 22.44 -5.05 24.01
N GLU A 10 22.39 -3.92 24.71
CA GLU A 10 22.55 -3.85 26.16
C GLU A 10 21.27 -4.20 26.95
N ASP A 11 20.09 -4.16 26.31
CA ASP A 11 18.82 -4.51 26.93
C ASP A 11 18.31 -5.83 26.33
N THR A 12 18.05 -6.83 27.18
CA THR A 12 17.67 -8.19 26.73
C THR A 12 16.22 -8.28 26.24
N SER A 13 15.53 -7.15 26.10
CA SER A 13 14.18 -7.04 25.55
C SER A 13 14.17 -6.28 24.23
N ILE A 14 13.81 -6.97 23.15
CA ILE A 14 13.46 -6.35 21.87
C ILE A 14 12.07 -5.72 22.06
N ASN A 15 12.02 -4.43 22.39
CA ASN A 15 10.77 -3.69 22.50
C ASN A 15 10.51 -2.97 21.17
N VAL A 16 10.02 -3.72 20.19
CA VAL A 16 9.67 -3.24 18.85
C VAL A 16 8.18 -3.45 18.68
N SER A 17 7.45 -2.44 18.20
CA SER A 17 6.02 -2.61 17.92
C SER A 17 5.79 -3.60 16.77
N ASP A 18 4.64 -4.27 16.73
CA ASP A 18 4.30 -5.19 15.64
C ASP A 18 4.41 -4.53 14.26
N GLU A 19 4.10 -3.24 14.19
CA GLU A 19 4.17 -2.41 12.97
C GLU A 19 5.62 -2.13 12.55
N GLU A 20 6.52 -1.83 13.49
CA GLU A 20 7.94 -1.65 13.22
C GLU A 20 8.63 -2.96 12.85
N LEU A 21 8.26 -4.07 13.52
CA LEU A 21 8.77 -5.39 13.22
C LEU A 21 8.33 -5.83 11.83
N TYR A 22 7.06 -5.62 11.48
CA TYR A 22 6.52 -5.90 10.15
C TYR A 22 7.27 -5.12 9.06
N ARG A 23 7.43 -3.80 9.25
CA ARG A 23 8.19 -2.96 8.31
C ARG A 23 9.65 -3.42 8.17
N TRP A 24 10.29 -3.82 9.26
CA TRP A 24 11.67 -4.33 9.22
C TRP A 24 11.76 -5.69 8.52
N VAL A 25 10.85 -6.62 8.79
CA VAL A 25 10.81 -7.93 8.11
C VAL A 25 10.57 -7.74 6.62
N SER A 26 9.61 -6.91 6.23
CA SER A 26 9.39 -6.56 4.82
C SER A 26 10.65 -5.92 4.21
N TRP A 27 11.32 -5.00 4.91
CA TRP A 27 12.58 -4.43 4.43
C TRP A 27 13.69 -5.49 4.27
N CYS A 28 13.81 -6.45 5.18
CA CYS A 28 14.78 -7.56 5.07
C CYS A 28 14.45 -8.52 3.92
N ILE A 29 13.17 -8.76 3.64
CA ILE A 29 12.75 -9.57 2.49
C ILE A 29 13.10 -8.88 1.17
N PHE A 30 12.98 -7.53 1.10
CA PHE A 30 13.17 -6.74 -0.13
C PHE A 30 14.59 -6.17 -0.33
N TYR A 31 15.36 -5.92 0.73
CA TYR A 31 16.72 -5.37 0.65
C TYR A 31 17.79 -6.25 1.32
N GLY A 32 17.40 -7.33 2.00
CA GLY A 32 18.33 -8.27 2.65
C GLY A 32 18.91 -9.33 1.71
N ARG A 33 18.40 -9.47 0.49
CA ARG A 33 19.02 -10.30 -0.57
C ARG A 33 19.88 -9.43 -1.48
N SER A 34 21.01 -9.97 -1.96
CA SER A 34 21.77 -9.27 -3.01
C SER A 34 20.86 -9.11 -4.22
N LYS A 35 21.03 -8.00 -4.95
CA LYS A 35 20.26 -7.70 -6.16
C LYS A 35 20.21 -8.89 -7.13
N ASP A 36 21.22 -9.76 -7.10
CA ASP A 36 21.43 -10.93 -7.98
C ASP A 36 20.61 -12.18 -7.58
N GLU A 37 20.06 -12.22 -6.37
CA GLU A 37 19.31 -13.37 -5.84
C GLU A 37 17.80 -13.29 -6.09
N TYR A 38 17.32 -12.17 -6.64
CA TYR A 38 15.93 -12.04 -7.08
C TYR A 38 15.73 -12.81 -8.39
N PRO A 39 14.63 -13.56 -8.56
CA PRO A 39 14.33 -14.27 -9.81
C PRO A 39 14.30 -13.35 -11.06
N LEU A 40 14.18 -12.04 -10.84
CA LEU A 40 14.11 -10.99 -11.85
C LEU A 40 15.44 -10.25 -12.07
N ALA A 41 16.49 -10.51 -11.29
CA ALA A 41 17.79 -9.84 -11.40
C ALA A 41 18.47 -10.02 -12.77
N ASN A 42 18.12 -11.10 -13.47
CA ASN A 42 18.63 -11.46 -14.79
C ASN A 42 17.69 -11.03 -15.93
N ARG A 43 16.56 -10.38 -15.63
CA ARG A 43 15.83 -9.65 -16.67
C ARG A 43 16.52 -8.31 -16.80
N GLU A 44 17.26 -8.17 -17.90
CA GLU A 44 17.88 -6.91 -18.29
C GLU A 44 16.86 -5.78 -18.13
N THR A 45 17.18 -4.81 -17.27
CA THR A 45 16.43 -3.55 -17.14
C THR A 45 16.07 -3.04 -18.54
N PRO A 46 14.78 -2.95 -18.92
CA PRO A 46 14.41 -2.09 -20.00
C PRO A 46 14.56 -0.67 -19.45
N ALA A 47 15.39 0.10 -20.13
CA ALA A 47 15.60 1.50 -19.85
C ALA A 47 14.38 2.30 -20.32
N SER A 48 13.26 2.26 -19.60
CA SER A 48 12.15 3.21 -19.75
C SER A 48 11.04 2.89 -18.75
N ALA A 49 10.59 3.90 -18.02
CA ALA A 49 9.41 3.86 -17.16
C ALA A 49 8.08 3.78 -17.97
N ASP A 50 8.07 3.05 -19.10
CA ASP A 50 6.92 2.95 -20.02
C ASP A 50 6.35 1.52 -20.12
N ASP A 51 6.94 0.53 -19.46
CA ASP A 51 6.50 -0.87 -19.54
C ASP A 51 5.49 -1.23 -18.43
N LEU A 52 4.28 -0.64 -18.51
CA LEU A 52 3.09 -1.15 -17.79
C LEU A 52 2.64 -2.53 -18.31
N ASP A 53 3.23 -3.01 -19.42
CA ASP A 53 2.89 -4.26 -20.11
C ASP A 53 3.48 -5.53 -19.45
N ASP A 54 4.33 -5.41 -18.41
CA ASP A 54 4.84 -6.57 -17.64
C ASP A 54 3.93 -6.94 -16.43
N LEU A 55 2.90 -6.14 -16.14
CA LEU A 55 1.89 -6.42 -15.12
C LEU A 55 0.75 -7.27 -15.71
N ASP A 56 1.04 -8.54 -16.00
CA ASP A 56 0.05 -9.49 -16.51
C ASP A 56 -1.03 -9.87 -15.47
N ASP A 57 -0.84 -9.51 -14.18
CA ASP A 57 -1.75 -9.83 -13.09
C ASP A 57 -2.68 -8.63 -12.76
N PRO A 58 -4.02 -8.82 -12.78
CA PRO A 58 -4.96 -7.76 -12.45
C PRO A 58 -4.77 -7.20 -11.04
N ASP A 59 -4.24 -7.98 -10.10
CA ASP A 59 -3.97 -7.53 -8.74
C ASP A 59 -2.75 -6.59 -8.68
N ASP A 60 -1.73 -6.79 -9.52
CA ASP A 60 -0.54 -5.94 -9.55
C ASP A 60 -0.84 -4.58 -10.22
N LEU A 61 -1.77 -4.55 -11.19
CA LEU A 61 -2.31 -3.30 -11.73
C LEU A 61 -3.02 -2.45 -10.67
N LEU A 62 -3.72 -3.08 -9.72
CA LEU A 62 -4.35 -2.36 -8.60
C LEU A 62 -3.28 -1.71 -7.70
N LEU A 63 -2.13 -2.36 -7.49
CA LEU A 63 -1.03 -1.77 -6.73
C LEU A 63 -0.40 -0.58 -7.44
N ALA A 64 -0.23 -0.66 -8.76
CA ALA A 64 0.27 0.45 -9.57
C ALA A 64 -0.68 1.68 -9.49
N ASP A 65 -1.99 1.46 -9.55
CA ASP A 65 -2.98 2.54 -9.36
C ASP A 65 -2.83 3.22 -7.98
N PHE A 66 -2.51 2.46 -6.93
CA PHE A 66 -2.21 3.03 -5.62
C PHE A 66 -0.88 3.77 -5.56
N ALA A 67 0.15 3.26 -6.23
CA ALA A 67 1.43 3.94 -6.31
C ALA A 67 1.28 5.32 -6.98
N GLN A 68 0.49 5.39 -8.05
CA GLN A 68 0.15 6.67 -8.70
C GLN A 68 -0.55 7.65 -7.75
N ILE A 69 -1.49 7.19 -6.92
CA ILE A 69 -2.16 8.02 -5.91
C ILE A 69 -1.16 8.56 -4.88
N LEU A 70 -0.21 7.73 -4.44
CA LEU A 70 0.84 8.14 -3.51
C LEU A 70 1.78 9.17 -4.17
N GLU A 71 2.10 9.00 -5.44
CA GLU A 71 2.90 9.96 -6.21
C GLU A 71 2.20 11.31 -6.34
N GLU A 72 0.90 11.32 -6.66
CA GLU A 72 0.07 12.52 -6.73
C GLU A 72 0.01 13.25 -5.38
N ALA A 73 0.00 12.49 -4.28
CA ALA A 73 0.08 13.01 -2.91
C ALA A 73 1.50 13.47 -2.51
N LYS A 74 2.48 13.36 -3.41
CA LYS A 74 3.92 13.66 -3.20
C LYS A 74 4.60 12.74 -2.18
N ALA A 75 4.02 11.58 -1.92
CA ALA A 75 4.60 10.52 -1.12
C ALA A 75 5.51 9.64 -1.98
N TYR A 76 6.49 10.26 -2.65
CA TYR A 76 7.31 9.60 -3.68
C TYR A 76 8.02 8.35 -3.17
N GLN A 77 8.50 8.37 -1.93
CA GLN A 77 9.15 7.20 -1.35
C GLN A 77 8.19 6.03 -1.16
N ASP A 78 6.94 6.30 -0.75
CA ASP A 78 5.93 5.26 -0.58
C ASP A 78 5.45 4.73 -1.94
N ALA A 79 5.30 5.62 -2.93
CA ALA A 79 5.02 5.25 -4.32
C ALA A 79 6.10 4.32 -4.90
N ASP A 80 7.38 4.71 -4.79
CA ASP A 80 8.50 3.90 -5.27
C ASP A 80 8.54 2.51 -4.61
N ILE A 81 8.28 2.43 -3.30
CA ILE A 81 8.23 1.14 -2.59
C ILE A 81 7.10 0.28 -3.13
N LEU A 82 5.91 0.87 -3.33
CA LEU A 82 4.74 0.15 -3.77
C LEU A 82 4.88 -0.35 -5.22
N ASP A 83 5.46 0.45 -6.11
CA ASP A 83 5.79 0.02 -7.48
C ASP A 83 6.75 -1.16 -7.50
N ASN A 84 7.80 -1.13 -6.66
CA ASN A 84 8.73 -2.25 -6.57
C ASN A 84 8.06 -3.53 -6.04
N ILE A 85 7.11 -3.40 -5.12
CA ILE A 85 6.32 -4.53 -4.61
C ILE A 85 5.41 -5.10 -5.71
N ALA A 86 4.77 -4.23 -6.50
CA ALA A 86 3.93 -4.63 -7.63
C ALA A 86 4.74 -5.38 -8.70
N ILE A 87 5.92 -4.86 -9.09
CA ILE A 87 6.83 -5.52 -10.04
C ILE A 87 7.31 -6.89 -9.52
N ALA A 88 7.43 -7.04 -8.20
CA ALA A 88 7.79 -8.32 -7.58
C ALA A 88 6.63 -9.34 -7.53
N GLY A 89 5.40 -8.94 -7.86
CA GLY A 89 4.20 -9.78 -7.80
C GLY A 89 3.71 -10.08 -6.37
N GLU A 90 4.12 -9.26 -5.39
CA GLU A 90 3.89 -9.50 -3.97
C GLU A 90 2.64 -8.76 -3.47
N PHE A 91 1.48 -9.13 -4.02
CA PHE A 91 0.21 -8.42 -3.80
C PHE A 91 -0.16 -8.21 -2.33
N ALA A 92 -0.08 -9.25 -1.49
CA ALA A 92 -0.53 -9.16 -0.10
C ALA A 92 0.28 -8.12 0.69
N ILE A 93 1.60 -8.08 0.46
CA ILE A 93 2.49 -7.11 1.09
C ILE A 93 2.19 -5.70 0.54
N GLY A 94 1.98 -5.59 -0.78
CA GLY A 94 1.67 -4.32 -1.42
C GLY A 94 0.34 -3.73 -0.95
N PHE A 95 -0.68 -4.57 -0.79
CA PHE A 95 -1.97 -4.14 -0.27
C PHE A 95 -1.87 -3.66 1.18
N ASP A 96 -1.16 -4.40 2.03
CA ASP A 96 -0.88 -3.98 3.40
C ASP A 96 -0.17 -2.63 3.46
N PHE A 97 0.89 -2.48 2.66
CA PHE A 97 1.62 -1.23 2.55
C PHE A 97 0.73 -0.07 2.09
N ALA A 98 0.00 -0.25 0.99
CA ALA A 98 -0.88 0.77 0.43
C ALA A 98 -1.94 1.26 1.44
N MET A 99 -2.56 0.33 2.19
CA MET A 99 -3.55 0.69 3.21
C MET A 99 -2.95 1.47 4.36
N LEU A 100 -1.77 1.06 4.83
CA LEU A 100 -1.03 1.77 5.88
C LEU A 100 -0.65 3.18 5.45
N SER A 101 -0.02 3.33 4.28
CA SER A 101 0.39 4.63 3.74
C SER A 101 -0.81 5.55 3.56
N CYS A 102 -1.93 5.05 3.03
CA CYS A 102 -3.15 5.85 2.88
C CYS A 102 -3.69 6.34 4.24
N ARG A 103 -3.70 5.46 5.26
CA ARG A 103 -4.15 5.80 6.61
C ARG A 103 -3.26 6.87 7.26
N GLU A 104 -1.94 6.69 7.21
CA GLU A 104 -0.96 7.58 7.85
C GLU A 104 -0.91 8.95 7.19
N LEU A 105 -0.98 9.00 5.86
CA LEU A 105 -0.95 10.24 5.08
C LEU A 105 -2.33 10.92 5.01
N GLY A 106 -3.38 10.29 5.56
CA GLY A 106 -4.75 10.80 5.52
C GLY A 106 -5.35 10.81 4.11
N ILE A 107 -4.76 10.06 3.17
CA ILE A 107 -5.21 9.93 1.79
C ILE A 107 -6.47 9.07 1.77
N THR A 108 -7.46 9.50 0.99
CA THR A 108 -8.69 8.72 0.78
C THR A 108 -8.67 8.21 -0.66
N PRO A 109 -8.37 6.92 -0.86
CA PRO A 109 -8.33 6.33 -2.21
C PRO A 109 -9.71 6.32 -2.85
N PRO A 110 -9.80 6.25 -4.19
CA PRO A 110 -11.06 6.05 -4.89
C PRO A 110 -11.82 4.82 -4.37
N THR A 111 -13.11 4.99 -4.06
CA THR A 111 -13.96 3.94 -3.50
C THR A 111 -13.96 2.67 -4.36
N GLN A 112 -14.00 2.81 -5.68
CA GLN A 112 -14.01 1.68 -6.61
C GLN A 112 -12.69 0.91 -6.57
N LEU A 113 -11.56 1.61 -6.57
CA LEU A 113 -10.23 1.00 -6.48
C LEU A 113 -10.08 0.22 -5.16
N LEU A 114 -10.52 0.80 -4.05
CA LEU A 114 -10.45 0.17 -2.74
C LEU A 114 -11.38 -1.06 -2.64
N GLN A 115 -12.56 -1.01 -3.27
CA GLN A 115 -13.45 -2.18 -3.39
C GLN A 115 -12.85 -3.29 -4.26
N SER A 116 -12.16 -2.95 -5.36
CA SER A 116 -11.48 -3.92 -6.22
C SER A 116 -10.38 -4.65 -5.46
N MET A 117 -9.51 -3.93 -4.74
CA MET A 117 -8.47 -4.50 -3.87
C MET A 117 -9.07 -5.48 -2.84
N MET A 118 -10.10 -5.05 -2.13
CA MET A 118 -10.76 -5.87 -1.11
C MET A 118 -11.56 -7.04 -1.69
N GLY A 119 -11.86 -7.01 -2.98
CA GLY A 119 -12.52 -8.07 -3.73
C GLY A 119 -11.55 -9.12 -4.26
N SER A 120 -10.24 -8.87 -4.25
CA SER A 120 -9.25 -9.83 -4.72
C SER A 120 -9.32 -11.13 -3.89
N PRO A 121 -9.19 -12.31 -4.52
CA PRO A 121 -9.03 -13.57 -3.80
C PRO A 121 -7.81 -13.62 -2.88
N ARG A 122 -6.80 -12.76 -3.13
CA ARG A 122 -5.57 -12.63 -2.33
C ARG A 122 -5.75 -11.72 -1.13
N CYS A 123 -6.86 -10.97 -1.06
CA CYS A 123 -7.20 -10.16 0.10
C CYS A 123 -7.76 -11.05 1.21
N GLU A 124 -7.01 -11.24 2.29
CA GLU A 124 -7.46 -12.00 3.45
C GLU A 124 -8.47 -11.19 4.29
N LYS A 125 -9.67 -11.75 4.48
CA LYS A 125 -10.71 -11.11 5.30
C LYS A 125 -10.30 -11.09 6.76
N GLY A 126 -10.38 -9.91 7.37
CA GLY A 126 -9.96 -9.69 8.76
C GLY A 126 -8.47 -9.47 8.93
N SER A 127 -7.69 -9.41 7.83
CA SER A 127 -6.33 -8.89 7.89
C SER A 127 -6.33 -7.42 8.30
N HIS A 128 -5.18 -6.94 8.79
CA HIS A 128 -5.04 -5.54 9.17
C HIS A 128 -5.36 -4.58 8.01
N ALA A 129 -4.90 -4.88 6.79
CA ALA A 129 -5.25 -4.10 5.60
C ALA A 129 -6.73 -4.15 5.24
N TYR A 130 -7.37 -5.31 5.40
CA TYR A 130 -8.81 -5.43 5.21
C TYR A 130 -9.59 -4.55 6.19
N GLU A 131 -9.14 -4.47 7.45
CA GLU A 131 -9.75 -3.61 8.46
C GLU A 131 -9.54 -2.12 8.15
N ILE A 132 -8.32 -1.73 7.76
CA ILE A 132 -8.02 -0.35 7.34
C ILE A 132 -8.86 0.03 6.11
N GLY A 133 -8.92 -0.83 5.10
CA GLY A 133 -9.72 -0.60 3.91
C GLY A 133 -11.19 -0.40 4.23
N ASN A 134 -11.78 -1.23 5.09
CA ASN A 134 -13.15 -1.03 5.55
C ASN A 134 -13.35 0.30 6.29
N ALA A 135 -12.38 0.71 7.11
CA ALA A 135 -12.44 1.99 7.80
C ALA A 135 -12.41 3.16 6.81
N LEU A 136 -11.55 3.10 5.79
CA LEU A 136 -11.50 4.09 4.72
C LEU A 136 -12.82 4.16 3.93
N LEU A 137 -13.42 3.02 3.56
CA LEU A 137 -14.73 2.98 2.89
C LEU A 137 -15.84 3.64 3.70
N ARG A 138 -15.85 3.42 5.02
CA ARG A 138 -16.85 4.04 5.91
C ARG A 138 -16.66 5.55 5.97
N LYS A 139 -15.41 6.02 5.97
CA LYS A 139 -15.09 7.45 5.95
C LYS A 139 -15.59 8.12 4.68
N THR A 140 -15.37 7.51 3.51
CA THR A 140 -15.84 8.08 2.23
C THR A 140 -17.37 8.20 2.19
N LYS A 141 -18.09 7.18 2.65
CA LYS A 141 -19.56 7.21 2.73
C LYS A 141 -20.11 8.30 3.65
N ALA A 142 -19.42 8.62 4.75
CA ALA A 142 -19.83 9.71 5.64
C ALA A 142 -19.66 11.07 4.96
N THR A 143 -18.56 11.27 4.23
CA THR A 143 -18.29 12.51 3.49
C THR A 143 -19.29 12.74 2.35
N ASP A 144 -19.79 11.68 1.72
CA ASP A 144 -20.82 11.78 0.67
C ASP A 144 -22.17 12.23 1.23
N VAL A 145 -22.55 11.76 2.43
CA VAL A 145 -23.80 12.15 3.11
C VAL A 145 -23.76 13.61 3.56
N ASP A 146 -22.62 14.11 4.01
CA ASP A 146 -22.46 15.53 4.39
C ASP A 146 -22.48 16.50 3.18
N ASN A 147 -22.33 15.99 1.95
CA ASN A 147 -22.37 16.78 0.72
C ASN A 147 -23.73 16.73 -0.01
N GLU A 148 -24.74 16.05 0.53
CA GLU A 148 -26.08 16.00 -0.07
C GLU A 148 -26.79 17.37 0.13
N PRO A 149 -27.22 18.07 -0.94
CA PRO A 149 -27.90 19.36 -0.79
C PRO A 149 -29.23 19.15 -0.04
N PRO A 150 -29.64 20.06 0.86
CA PRO A 150 -30.85 19.88 1.63
C PRO A 150 -32.04 19.72 0.69
N GLU A 151 -32.78 18.61 0.85
CA GLU A 151 -34.04 18.37 0.15
C GLU A 151 -34.89 19.64 0.24
N THR A 152 -35.18 20.23 -0.92
CA THR A 152 -36.12 21.34 -0.99
C THR A 152 -37.50 20.79 -0.65
N VAL A 153 -37.88 20.95 0.61
CA VAL A 153 -39.24 20.67 1.07
C VAL A 153 -40.16 21.66 0.35
N VAL A 154 -40.68 21.25 -0.80
CA VAL A 154 -41.80 21.91 -1.46
C VAL A 154 -43.01 21.66 -0.57
N ARG A 155 -43.37 22.67 0.22
CA ARG A 155 -44.65 22.69 0.93
C ARG A 155 -45.75 23.05 -0.08
N ASP A 156 -46.63 22.09 -0.33
CA ASP A 156 -47.95 22.31 -0.93
C ASP A 156 -48.88 23.11 0.00
#